data_AF-A0A1C5PEG3-F1
#
_entry.id   AF-A0A1C5PEG3-F1
#
_cell.length_a   1.000
_cell.length_b   1.000
_cell.length_c   1.000
_cell.angle_alpha   90.00
_cell.angle_beta   90.00
_cell.angle_gamma   90.00
#
_symmetry.space_group_name_H-M   'P 1'
#
loop_
_entity.id
_entity.type
_entity.pdbx_description
1 polymer ?
#
loop_
_entity_poly.entity_id
_entity_poly.type
_entity_poly.pdbx_seq_one_letter_code
_entity_poly.pdbx_strand_id
1 'polypeptide(L)'
;MEKELLQFMKEKTQELVQSPTCCAELKEVAATWLEAVGTENEAAETEKYMNELKADIMPIDQLIGFAGSETGEEYFGQDAAQNIKAHAEEIKANGSCYCDCPACAAAEAILKKLAAL
;
A
#
# COMPACT_ATOMS: atom_id res chain seq x y z
N MET A 1 12.57 -14.05 -10.51
CA MET A 1 12.83 -12.72 -9.93
C MET A 1 14.30 -12.62 -9.54
N GLU A 2 14.96 -11.47 -9.70
CA GLU A 2 16.35 -11.32 -9.21
C GLU A 2 16.40 -11.43 -7.67
N LYS A 3 17.48 -11.99 -7.13
CA LYS A 3 17.60 -12.27 -5.68
C LYS A 3 17.49 -11.00 -4.83
N GLU A 4 18.08 -9.90 -5.28
CA GLU A 4 18.02 -8.62 -4.58
C GLU A 4 16.61 -8.02 -4.60
N LEU A 5 15.92 -8.10 -5.75
CA LEU A 5 14.51 -7.69 -5.86
C LEU A 5 13.64 -8.52 -4.92
N LEU A 6 13.80 -9.85 -4.91
CA LEU A 6 13.02 -10.74 -4.06
C LEU A 6 13.23 -10.42 -2.57
N GLN A 7 14.48 -10.20 -2.15
CA GLN A 7 14.78 -9.85 -0.76
C GLN A 7 14.15 -8.51 -0.37
N PHE A 8 14.27 -7.49 -1.24
CA PHE A 8 13.64 -6.19 -1.02
C PHE A 8 12.12 -6.29 -0.90
N MET A 9 11.48 -7.06 -1.79
CA MET A 9 10.03 -7.28 -1.75
C MET A 9 9.64 -7.96 -0.44
N LYS A 10 10.34 -9.02 -0.01
CA LYS A 10 10.05 -9.71 1.25
C LYS A 10 10.11 -8.78 2.46
N GLU A 11 11.13 -7.93 2.55
CA GLU A 11 11.28 -6.96 3.64
C GLU A 11 10.11 -5.96 3.66
N LYS A 12 9.78 -5.37 2.51
CA LYS A 12 8.65 -4.44 2.40
C LYS A 12 7.30 -5.09 2.61
N THR A 13 7.12 -6.34 2.19
CA THR A 13 5.90 -7.09 2.46
C THR A 13 5.75 -7.39 3.95
N GLN A 14 6.84 -7.66 4.68
CA GLN A 14 6.79 -7.84 6.14
C GLN A 14 6.38 -6.54 6.85
N GLU A 15 6.95 -5.40 6.45
CA GLU A 15 6.52 -4.08 6.95
C GLU A 15 5.02 -3.83 6.68
N LEU A 16 4.56 -4.17 5.47
CA LEU A 16 3.17 -4.03 5.06
C LEU A 16 2.22 -4.90 5.88
N VAL A 17 2.55 -6.18 6.10
CA VAL A 17 1.73 -7.11 6.91
C VAL A 17 1.62 -6.63 8.35
N GLN A 18 2.70 -6.08 8.91
CA GLN A 18 2.74 -5.55 10.28
C GLN A 18 2.08 -4.18 10.42
N SER A 19 1.81 -3.50 9.30
CA SER A 19 1.25 -2.15 9.32
C SER A 19 -0.18 -2.15 9.89
N PRO A 20 -0.49 -1.28 10.88
CA PRO A 20 -1.84 -1.15 11.40
C PRO A 20 -2.79 -0.54 10.36
N THR A 21 -2.28 0.14 9.33
CA THR A 21 -3.08 0.81 8.30
C THR A 21 -3.29 -0.04 7.04
N CYS A 22 -2.74 -1.25 6.98
CA CYS A 22 -3.01 -2.15 5.85
C CYS A 22 -4.37 -2.84 6.06
N CYS A 23 -5.19 -2.86 5.00
CA CYS A 23 -6.47 -3.58 4.95
C CYS A 23 -6.25 -5.09 5.16
N ALA A 24 -7.31 -5.80 5.55
CA ALA A 24 -7.23 -7.21 5.90
C ALA A 24 -6.95 -8.08 4.66
N GLU A 25 -7.57 -7.71 3.55
CA GLU A 25 -7.49 -8.36 2.24
C GLU A 25 -6.05 -8.37 1.73
N LEU A 26 -5.42 -7.20 1.60
CA LEU A 26 -4.01 -7.13 1.20
C LEU A 26 -3.07 -7.80 2.21
N LYS A 27 -3.36 -7.75 3.51
CA LYS A 27 -2.54 -8.47 4.52
C LYS A 27 -2.56 -9.98 4.29
N GLU A 28 -3.72 -10.54 4.00
CA GLU A 28 -3.87 -11.97 3.74
C GLU A 28 -3.09 -12.38 2.50
N VAL A 29 -3.31 -11.66 1.38
CA VAL A 29 -2.59 -11.94 0.12
C VAL A 29 -1.07 -11.77 0.27
N ALA A 30 -0.63 -10.74 0.99
CA ALA A 30 0.77 -10.50 1.30
C ALA A 30 1.40 -11.64 2.14
N ALA A 31 0.69 -12.14 3.15
CA ALA A 31 1.15 -13.25 3.97
C ALA A 31 1.24 -14.56 3.15
N THR A 32 0.22 -14.86 2.33
CA THR A 32 0.24 -16.02 1.42
C THR A 32 1.41 -15.94 0.45
N TRP A 33 1.71 -14.77 -0.11
CA TRP A 33 2.87 -14.60 -0.99
C TRP A 33 4.18 -14.89 -0.26
N LEU A 34 4.36 -14.37 0.98
CA LEU A 34 5.57 -14.63 1.78
C LEU A 34 5.81 -16.12 2.03
N GLU A 35 4.75 -16.90 2.24
CA GLU A 35 4.81 -18.36 2.41
C GLU A 35 5.09 -19.10 1.10
N ALA A 36 4.60 -18.58 -0.03
CA ALA A 36 4.78 -19.17 -1.34
C ALA A 36 6.19 -18.97 -1.94
N VAL A 37 6.96 -18.00 -1.44
CA VAL A 37 8.34 -17.76 -1.90
C VAL A 37 9.20 -19.02 -1.71
N GLY A 38 9.85 -19.46 -2.78
CA GLY A 38 10.68 -20.67 -2.86
C GLY A 38 9.90 -21.96 -3.14
N THR A 39 8.59 -21.86 -3.36
CA THR A 39 7.72 -22.99 -3.69
C THR A 39 7.32 -22.98 -5.17
N GLU A 40 6.67 -24.05 -5.62
CA GLU A 40 6.07 -24.13 -6.97
C GLU A 40 4.96 -23.10 -7.22
N ASN A 41 4.35 -22.56 -6.17
CA ASN A 41 3.28 -21.57 -6.25
C ASN A 41 3.78 -20.12 -6.33
N GLU A 42 5.09 -19.87 -6.16
CA GLU A 42 5.66 -18.52 -6.08
C GLU A 42 5.19 -17.62 -7.24
N ALA A 43 5.20 -18.13 -8.47
CA ALA A 43 4.83 -17.35 -9.65
C ALA A 43 3.36 -16.91 -9.62
N ALA A 44 2.44 -17.83 -9.31
CA ALA A 44 1.01 -17.56 -9.27
C ALA A 44 0.65 -16.60 -8.13
N GLU A 45 1.22 -16.81 -6.94
CA GLU A 45 0.98 -15.93 -5.80
C GLU A 45 1.64 -14.55 -5.97
N THR A 46 2.76 -14.47 -6.68
CA THR A 46 3.37 -13.18 -7.03
C THR A 46 2.43 -12.36 -7.91
N GLU A 47 1.80 -12.97 -8.93
CA GLU A 47 0.86 -12.25 -9.79
C GLU A 47 -0.35 -11.72 -9.01
N LYS A 48 -0.95 -12.57 -8.15
CA LYS A 48 -2.07 -12.16 -7.29
C LYS A 48 -1.68 -11.02 -6.36
N TYR A 49 -0.53 -11.15 -5.68
CA TYR A 49 -0.04 -10.13 -4.77
C TYR A 49 0.20 -8.80 -5.47
N MET A 50 0.74 -8.83 -6.68
CA MET A 50 0.96 -7.63 -7.48
C MET A 50 -0.32 -6.94 -7.92
N ASN A 51 -1.37 -7.69 -8.20
CA ASN A 51 -2.68 -7.14 -8.52
C ASN A 51 -3.33 -6.52 -7.28
N GLU A 52 -3.24 -7.19 -6.13
CA GLU A 52 -3.78 -6.70 -4.86
C GLU A 52 -3.09 -5.41 -4.42
N LEU A 53 -1.76 -5.34 -4.49
CA LEU A 53 -0.99 -4.11 -4.19
C LEU A 53 -1.46 -2.91 -5.01
N LYS A 54 -1.78 -3.11 -6.29
CA LYS A 54 -2.25 -2.05 -7.18
C LYS A 54 -3.69 -1.64 -6.91
N ALA A 55 -4.53 -2.59 -6.48
CA ALA A 55 -5.93 -2.34 -6.15
C ALA A 55 -6.06 -1.56 -4.84
N ASP A 56 -5.22 -1.88 -3.86
CA ASP A 56 -5.38 -1.41 -2.48
C ASP A 56 -4.48 -0.22 -2.10
N ILE A 57 -3.48 0.12 -2.93
CA ILE A 57 -2.72 1.35 -2.71
C ILE A 57 -3.61 2.58 -2.93
N MET A 58 -3.71 3.44 -1.90
CA MET A 58 -4.62 4.58 -1.92
C MET A 58 -4.06 5.75 -2.76
N PRO A 59 -4.67 6.12 -3.90
CA PRO A 59 -4.27 7.30 -4.67
C PRO A 59 -4.49 8.58 -3.86
N ILE A 60 -3.59 9.54 -3.98
CA ILE A 60 -3.62 10.74 -3.13
C ILE A 60 -4.89 11.58 -3.34
N ASP A 61 -5.37 11.67 -4.59
CA ASP A 61 -6.58 12.41 -4.92
C ASP A 61 -7.84 11.76 -4.36
N GLN A 62 -7.86 10.43 -4.33
CA GLN A 62 -8.94 9.67 -3.72
C GLN A 62 -8.96 9.87 -2.20
N LEU A 63 -7.79 9.88 -1.56
CA LEU A 63 -7.69 10.16 -0.12
C LEU A 63 -8.20 11.57 0.22
N ILE A 64 -7.76 12.60 -0.53
CA ILE A 64 -8.20 13.98 -0.34
C ILE A 64 -9.72 14.09 -0.52
N GLY A 65 -10.26 13.47 -1.56
CA GLY A 65 -11.70 13.44 -1.84
C GLY A 65 -12.49 12.74 -0.73
N PHE A 66 -12.00 11.60 -0.26
CA PHE A 66 -12.66 10.83 0.80
C PHE A 66 -12.61 11.56 2.14
N ALA A 67 -11.43 11.94 2.62
CA ALA A 67 -11.25 12.65 3.88
C ALA A 67 -11.92 14.04 3.90
N GLY A 68 -12.14 14.65 2.73
CA GLY A 68 -12.90 15.89 2.59
C GLY A 68 -14.42 15.73 2.44
N SER A 69 -14.95 14.52 2.52
CA SER A 69 -16.38 14.23 2.37
C SER A 69 -17.07 13.98 3.72
N GLU A 70 -18.40 14.10 3.75
CA GLU A 70 -19.22 13.75 4.92
C GLU A 70 -18.96 12.29 5.36
N THR A 71 -18.89 11.35 4.41
CA THR A 71 -18.56 9.94 4.72
C THR A 71 -17.17 9.78 5.32
N GLY A 72 -16.19 10.60 4.90
CA GLY A 72 -14.86 10.60 5.50
C GLY A 72 -14.86 11.16 6.92
N GLU A 73 -15.64 12.21 7.17
CA GLU A 73 -15.83 12.75 8.52
C GLU A 73 -16.52 11.74 9.45
N GLU A 74 -17.52 10.99 8.96
CA GLU A 74 -18.15 9.89 9.71
C GLU A 74 -17.17 8.75 10.00
N TYR A 75 -16.30 8.41 9.04
CA TYR A 75 -15.37 7.30 9.16
C TYR A 75 -14.18 7.60 10.07
N PHE A 76 -13.53 8.76 9.89
CA PHE A 76 -12.34 9.15 10.65
C PHE A 76 -12.67 9.97 11.91
N GLY A 77 -13.83 10.60 11.96
CA GLY A 77 -14.11 11.72 12.86
C GLY A 77 -13.68 13.05 12.25
N GLN A 78 -14.45 14.12 12.53
CA GLN A 78 -14.29 15.44 11.89
C GLN A 78 -12.86 15.98 11.95
N ASP A 79 -12.26 16.05 13.14
CA ASP A 79 -10.90 16.59 13.32
C ASP A 79 -9.84 15.75 12.58
N ALA A 80 -9.97 14.42 12.64
CA ALA A 80 -9.02 13.52 11.98
C ALA A 80 -9.15 13.59 10.47
N ALA A 81 -10.37 13.64 9.93
CA ALA A 81 -10.64 13.79 8.50
C ALA A 81 -10.02 15.09 7.95
N GLN A 82 -10.19 16.21 8.66
CA GLN A 82 -9.58 17.49 8.29
C GLN A 82 -8.05 17.43 8.29
N ASN A 83 -7.44 16.84 9.31
CA ASN A 83 -5.99 16.67 9.40
C ASN A 83 -5.45 15.74 8.29
N ILE A 84 -6.13 14.63 8.02
CA ILE A 84 -5.75 13.69 6.94
C ILE A 84 -5.82 14.39 5.59
N LYS A 85 -6.89 15.15 5.33
CA LYS A 85 -7.03 15.91 4.09
C LYS A 85 -5.91 16.93 3.93
N ALA A 86 -5.64 17.73 4.97
CA ALA A 86 -4.60 18.76 4.94
C ALA A 86 -3.21 18.15 4.69
N HIS A 87 -2.89 17.06 5.37
CA HIS A 87 -1.64 16.30 5.16
C HIS A 87 -1.56 15.75 3.74
N ALA A 88 -2.64 15.16 3.23
CA ALA A 88 -2.69 14.61 1.88
C ALA A 88 -2.50 15.69 0.80
N GLU A 89 -3.08 16.88 1.00
CA GLU A 89 -2.86 18.05 0.12
C GLU A 89 -1.40 18.54 0.17
N GLU A 90 -0.77 18.56 1.34
CA GLU A 90 0.65 18.92 1.51
C GLU A 90 1.58 17.96 0.76
N ILE A 91 1.46 16.65 0.99
CA ILE A 91 2.34 15.68 0.33
C ILE A 91 2.07 15.60 -1.18
N LYS A 92 0.83 15.83 -1.62
CA LYS A 92 0.51 15.99 -3.05
C LYS A 92 1.24 17.19 -3.65
N ALA A 93 1.26 18.34 -2.97
CA ALA A 93 1.99 19.51 -3.42
C ALA A 93 3.51 19.25 -3.52
N ASN A 94 4.03 18.32 -2.71
CA ASN A 94 5.40 17.83 -2.76
C ASN A 94 5.64 16.69 -3.78
N GLY A 95 4.61 16.32 -4.56
CA GLY A 95 4.73 15.37 -5.68
C GLY A 95 4.33 13.92 -5.36
N SER A 96 3.80 13.64 -4.17
CA SER A 96 3.30 12.29 -3.84
C SER A 96 2.09 11.93 -4.70
N CYS A 97 2.08 10.70 -5.24
CA CYS A 97 0.96 10.16 -6.02
C CYS A 97 -0.01 9.31 -5.16
N TYR A 98 0.45 8.85 -4.01
CA TYR A 98 -0.28 7.94 -3.12
C TYR A 98 -0.23 8.45 -1.67
N CYS A 99 -1.14 7.95 -0.84
CA CYS A 99 -1.08 8.08 0.61
C CYS A 99 0.28 7.61 1.15
N ASP A 100 0.80 8.26 2.19
CA ASP A 100 2.08 7.92 2.82
C ASP A 100 1.93 7.15 4.14
N CYS A 101 0.73 6.63 4.43
CA CYS A 101 0.55 5.74 5.57
C CYS A 101 1.49 4.52 5.42
N PRO A 102 1.91 3.87 6.53
CA PRO A 102 2.95 2.84 6.46
C PRO A 102 2.66 1.71 5.48
N ALA A 103 1.38 1.36 5.29
CA ALA A 103 0.95 0.37 4.30
C ALA A 103 1.15 0.86 2.84
N CYS A 104 0.67 2.06 2.52
CA CYS A 104 0.79 2.62 1.16
C CYS A 104 2.24 2.93 0.81
N ALA A 105 3.04 3.40 1.77
CA ALA A 105 4.47 3.63 1.56
C ALA A 105 5.23 2.32 1.22
N ALA A 106 4.93 1.22 1.92
CA ALA A 106 5.51 -0.09 1.62
C ALA A 106 5.04 -0.62 0.25
N ALA A 107 3.74 -0.50 -0.06
CA ALA A 107 3.18 -0.89 -1.34
C ALA A 107 3.80 -0.09 -2.50
N GLU A 108 3.90 1.23 -2.37
CA GLU A 108 4.50 2.10 -3.37
C GLU A 108 5.97 1.74 -3.61
N ALA A 109 6.73 1.46 -2.54
CA ALA A 109 8.13 1.07 -2.64
C ALA A 109 8.30 -0.24 -3.45
N ILE A 110 7.44 -1.24 -3.22
CA ILE A 110 7.42 -2.49 -3.99
C ILE A 110 7.07 -2.22 -5.46
N LEU A 111 5.98 -1.51 -5.73
CA LEU A 111 5.52 -1.21 -7.09
C LEU A 111 6.56 -0.42 -7.90
N LYS A 112 7.21 0.59 -7.27
CA LYS A 112 8.29 1.36 -7.90
C LYS A 112 9.50 0.50 -8.23
N LYS A 113 9.92 -0.37 -7.30
CA LYS A 113 11.09 -1.24 -7.51
C LYS A 113 10.86 -2.21 -8.67
N LEU A 114 9.62 -2.70 -8.85
CA LEU A 114 9.26 -3.59 -9.93
C LEU A 114 9.12 -2.90 -11.29
N ALA A 115 8.65 -1.66 -11.32
CA ALA A 115 8.55 -0.87 -12.56
C ALA A 115 9.92 -0.39 -13.08
N ALA A 116 10.96 -0.40 -12.24
CA ALA A 116 12.31 0.05 -12.58
C ALA A 116 13.22 -1.05 -13.19
N LEU A 117 12.66 -2.22 -13.48
CA LEU A 117 13.33 -3.39 -14.07
C LEU A 117 12.73 -3.70 -15.44
#